data_AF-A0A918FIS2-F1
#
_entry.id   AF-A0A918FIS2-F1
#
_cell.length_a   1.000
_cell.length_b   1.000
_cell.length_c   1.000
_cell.angle_alpha   90.00
_cell.angle_beta   90.00
_cell.angle_gamma   90.00
#
_symmetry.space_group_name_H-M   'P 1'
#
loop_
_entity.id
_entity.type
_entity.pdbx_description
1 polymer ?
#
loop_
_entity_poly.entity_id
_entity_poly.type
_entity_poly.pdbx_seq_one_letter_code
_entity_poly.pdbx_strand_id
1 'polypeptide(L)'
;MLLTPLPWANRVWTLPFLTALVPSQRYNEERGRRHRTLTDWARQMLRVVQRWCPGRPLIVVADSAYAVINWLFDLQQGRPITVITRLRLDAALYEPAPERQVGQMGRTRLKGNRLPNLASLVNDPTTRWQSIRAHRWYGELNREVKIISQTALWYHAGLPPLPLRWVLVRDPKGKFSTQALRCTDLLLSPVQILESFVQRWQLEVTFEEVRAHLGVETQRQWTDLAIARTTPALLGLFSLVTLMAHERWQSCEPWVRRAAWYDKTLPTFVDALAEVRRALWKVPTFRMSAPGREMVQVPLDLIERLADALCYAA
;
A
#
# COMPACT_ATOMS: atom_id res chain seq x y z
N MET A 1 -2.64 -5.40 0.97
CA MET A 1 -1.43 -5.62 0.15
C MET A 1 -0.19 -5.36 1.01
N LEU A 2 0.95 -5.96 0.69
CA LEU A 2 2.20 -5.85 1.45
C LEU A 2 3.20 -5.00 0.67
N LEU A 3 3.79 -3.99 1.30
CA LEU A 3 4.92 -3.25 0.73
C LEU A 3 6.17 -4.12 0.84
N THR A 4 6.76 -4.50 -0.29
CA THR A 4 7.88 -5.44 -0.36
C THR A 4 9.04 -4.84 -1.16
N PRO A 5 10.23 -4.69 -0.57
CA PRO A 5 11.42 -4.29 -1.32
C PRO A 5 11.81 -5.42 -2.29
N LEU A 6 11.97 -5.08 -3.57
CA LEU A 6 12.43 -5.99 -4.60
C LEU A 6 13.83 -5.56 -5.06
N PRO A 7 14.89 -6.32 -4.74
CA PRO A 7 16.26 -5.96 -5.07
C PRO A 7 16.48 -5.73 -6.56
N TRP A 8 15.97 -6.64 -7.40
CA TRP A 8 16.11 -6.57 -8.85
C TRP A 8 15.41 -5.35 -9.47
N ALA A 9 14.32 -4.86 -8.88
CA ALA A 9 13.63 -3.65 -9.34
C ALA A 9 14.20 -2.36 -8.71
N ASN A 10 15.11 -2.48 -7.74
CA ASN A 10 15.57 -1.41 -6.86
C ASN A 10 14.42 -0.52 -6.33
N ARG A 11 13.27 -1.12 -6.03
CA ARG A 11 12.03 -0.41 -5.64
C ARG A 11 11.24 -1.24 -4.64
N VAL A 12 10.29 -0.59 -3.96
CA VAL A 12 9.26 -1.28 -3.17
C VAL A 12 8.07 -1.48 -4.10
N TRP A 13 7.53 -2.69 -4.17
CA TRP A 13 6.26 -2.97 -4.83
C TRP A 13 5.19 -3.29 -3.79
N THR A 14 3.93 -3.19 -4.20
CA THR A 14 2.80 -3.50 -3.34
C THR A 14 2.20 -4.84 -3.74
N LEU A 15 2.50 -5.91 -3.01
CA LEU A 15 2.07 -7.27 -3.35
C LEU A 15 0.65 -7.55 -2.79
N PRO A 16 -0.38 -7.75 -3.63
CA PRO A 16 -1.70 -8.14 -3.14
C PRO A 16 -1.72 -9.60 -2.63
N PHE A 17 -2.14 -9.80 -1.39
CA PHE A 17 -2.25 -11.13 -0.78
C PHE A 17 -3.61 -11.38 -0.12
N LEU A 18 -4.41 -10.32 0.07
CA LEU A 18 -5.75 -10.37 0.63
C LEU A 18 -6.55 -9.20 0.05
N THR A 19 -7.64 -9.53 -0.64
CA THR A 19 -8.52 -8.57 -1.30
C THR A 19 -9.96 -8.87 -0.93
N ALA A 20 -10.75 -7.83 -0.65
CA ALA A 20 -12.19 -7.93 -0.50
C ALA A 20 -12.86 -6.99 -1.51
N LEU A 21 -13.88 -7.47 -2.20
CA LEU A 21 -14.76 -6.62 -2.99
C LEU A 21 -15.80 -6.02 -2.05
N VAL A 22 -15.87 -4.69 -2.01
CA VAL A 22 -16.77 -3.96 -1.12
C VAL A 22 -17.86 -3.30 -1.96
N PRO A 23 -19.10 -3.84 -1.97
CA PRO A 23 -20.20 -3.21 -2.70
C PRO A 23 -20.58 -1.87 -2.07
N SER A 24 -21.05 -0.93 -2.90
CA SER A 24 -21.51 0.37 -2.43
C SER A 24 -22.73 0.25 -1.50
N GLN A 25 -23.00 1.30 -0.73
CA GLN A 25 -24.18 1.36 0.12
C GLN A 25 -25.47 1.19 -0.70
N ARG A 26 -25.61 1.98 -1.77
CA ARG A 26 -26.72 1.90 -2.72
C ARG A 26 -26.94 0.49 -3.26
N TYR A 27 -25.87 -0.19 -3.69
CA TYR A 27 -25.97 -1.56 -4.22
C TYR A 27 -26.56 -2.55 -3.21
N ASN A 28 -26.21 -2.40 -1.92
CA ASN A 28 -26.71 -3.26 -0.85
C ASN A 28 -28.16 -2.93 -0.50
N GLU A 29 -28.50 -1.65 -0.40
CA GLU A 29 -29.86 -1.18 -0.09
C GLU A 29 -30.87 -1.62 -1.15
N GLU A 30 -30.55 -1.45 -2.44
CA GLU A 30 -31.38 -1.91 -3.57
C GLU A 30 -31.65 -3.43 -3.54
N ARG A 31 -30.82 -4.20 -2.83
CA ARG A 31 -30.93 -5.66 -2.69
C ARG A 31 -31.37 -6.11 -1.29
N GLY A 32 -31.79 -5.19 -0.42
CA GLY A 32 -32.20 -5.50 0.95
C GLY A 32 -31.10 -6.10 1.83
N ARG A 33 -29.82 -5.85 1.51
CA ARG A 33 -28.67 -6.36 2.26
C ARG A 33 -28.15 -5.30 3.23
N ARG A 34 -27.70 -5.74 4.42
CA ARG A 34 -27.04 -4.85 5.38
C ARG A 34 -25.72 -4.34 4.81
N HIS A 35 -25.58 -3.02 4.68
CA HIS A 35 -24.33 -2.40 4.28
C HIS A 35 -23.26 -2.49 5.39
N ARG A 36 -22.02 -2.70 4.98
CA ARG A 36 -20.82 -2.62 5.83
C ARG A 36 -19.91 -1.55 5.27
N THR A 37 -19.42 -0.67 6.14
CA THR A 37 -18.56 0.44 5.74
C THR A 37 -17.17 -0.07 5.32
N LEU A 38 -16.40 0.76 4.61
CA LEU A 38 -15.00 0.43 4.25
C LEU A 38 -14.14 0.14 5.48
N THR A 39 -14.36 0.85 6.59
CA THR A 39 -13.64 0.64 7.85
C THR A 39 -14.06 -0.65 8.56
N ASP A 40 -15.31 -1.10 8.42
CA ASP A 40 -15.74 -2.42 8.92
C ASP A 40 -14.99 -3.55 8.20
N TRP A 41 -14.92 -3.47 6.87
CA TRP A 41 -14.16 -4.43 6.05
C TRP A 41 -12.68 -4.39 6.39
N ALA A 42 -12.08 -3.19 6.45
CA ALA A 42 -10.67 -3.04 6.79
C ALA A 42 -10.36 -3.57 8.19
N ARG A 43 -11.22 -3.32 9.19
CA ARG A 43 -11.08 -3.90 10.53
C ARG A 43 -11.04 -5.42 10.45
N GLN A 44 -12.02 -6.04 9.80
CA GLN A 44 -12.07 -7.50 9.68
C GLN A 44 -10.82 -8.06 9.00
N MET A 45 -10.41 -7.50 7.85
CA MET A 45 -9.24 -7.93 7.10
C MET A 45 -7.96 -7.79 7.92
N LEU A 46 -7.75 -6.63 8.57
CA LEU A 46 -6.55 -6.40 9.38
C LEU A 46 -6.46 -7.34 10.58
N ARG A 47 -7.59 -7.66 11.23
CA ARG A 47 -7.61 -8.65 12.31
C ARG A 47 -7.30 -10.07 11.83
N VAL A 48 -7.72 -10.44 10.62
CA VAL A 48 -7.32 -11.71 9.99
C VAL A 48 -5.81 -11.75 9.78
N VAL A 49 -5.23 -10.71 9.17
CA VAL A 49 -3.77 -10.61 8.98
C VAL A 49 -3.01 -10.63 10.31
N GLN A 50 -3.55 -9.97 11.33
CA GLN A 50 -2.99 -9.95 12.67
C GLN A 50 -2.92 -11.36 13.29
N ARG A 51 -3.92 -12.22 13.02
CA ARG A 51 -3.92 -13.62 13.46
C ARG A 51 -2.93 -14.48 12.68
N TRP A 52 -2.76 -14.22 11.37
CA TRP A 52 -1.78 -14.93 10.54
C TRP A 52 -0.32 -14.64 10.96
N CYS A 53 -0.05 -13.47 11.54
CA CYS A 53 1.29 -13.02 11.91
C CYS A 53 1.37 -12.59 13.39
N PRO A 54 1.21 -13.50 14.38
CA PRO A 54 0.97 -13.14 15.77
C PRO A 54 2.09 -12.34 16.45
N GLY A 55 3.36 -12.60 16.09
CA GLY A 55 4.53 -11.93 16.66
C GLY A 55 5.01 -10.70 15.88
N ARG A 56 4.33 -10.31 14.80
CA ARG A 56 4.79 -9.20 13.96
C ARG A 56 3.99 -7.92 14.23
N PRO A 57 4.65 -6.77 14.47
CA PRO A 57 3.98 -5.49 14.48
C PRO A 57 3.45 -5.19 13.08
N LEU A 58 2.24 -4.64 12.99
CA LEU A 58 1.62 -4.26 11.73
C LEU A 58 1.57 -2.74 11.63
N ILE A 59 2.16 -2.21 10.56
CA ILE A 59 2.04 -0.81 10.16
C ILE A 59 1.18 -0.76 8.91
N VAL A 60 0.05 -0.06 8.99
CA VAL A 60 -0.93 0.09 7.92
C VAL A 60 -0.87 1.52 7.42
N VAL A 61 -0.71 1.69 6.12
CA VAL A 61 -0.71 3.00 5.47
C VAL A 61 -1.98 3.11 4.64
N ALA A 62 -2.80 4.13 4.89
CA ALA A 62 -4.09 4.29 4.24
C ALA A 62 -4.37 5.75 3.88
N ASP A 63 -5.34 5.96 2.98
CA ASP A 63 -5.77 7.29 2.54
C ASP A 63 -6.59 8.04 3.61
N SER A 64 -7.14 9.20 3.25
CA SER A 64 -7.99 10.00 4.14
C SER A 64 -9.38 9.41 4.40
N ALA A 65 -9.89 8.50 3.58
CA ALA A 65 -11.18 7.84 3.81
C ALA A 65 -11.13 6.92 5.04
N TYR A 66 -9.94 6.39 5.37
CA TYR A 66 -9.68 5.65 6.60
C TYR A 66 -9.42 6.56 7.81
N ALA A 67 -9.63 7.88 7.67
CA ALA A 67 -9.38 8.82 8.74
C ALA A 67 -10.51 8.84 9.81
N VAL A 68 -10.81 7.70 10.43
CA VAL A 68 -11.98 7.52 11.32
C VAL A 68 -11.57 7.20 12.75
N ILE A 69 -11.98 8.01 13.74
CA ILE A 69 -11.57 7.87 15.15
C ILE A 69 -11.91 6.50 15.71
N ASN A 70 -13.18 6.06 15.62
CA ASN A 70 -13.62 4.78 16.19
C ASN A 70 -12.84 3.59 15.64
N TRP A 71 -12.59 3.59 14.32
CA TRP A 71 -11.83 2.52 13.67
C TRP A 71 -10.39 2.48 14.14
N LEU A 72 -9.72 3.65 14.20
CA LEU A 72 -8.36 3.72 14.71
C LEU A 72 -8.27 3.34 16.18
N PHE A 73 -9.19 3.83 17.00
CA PHE A 73 -9.23 3.50 18.42
C PHE A 73 -9.42 2.00 18.63
N ASP A 74 -10.31 1.35 17.87
CA ASP A 74 -10.46 -0.11 17.90
C ASP A 74 -9.15 -0.81 17.59
N LEU A 75 -8.45 -0.40 16.52
CA LEU A 75 -7.17 -0.99 16.11
C LEU A 75 -6.04 -0.81 17.13
N GLN A 76 -6.17 0.14 18.06
CA GLN A 76 -5.26 0.29 19.20
C GLN A 76 -5.62 -0.61 20.39
N GLN A 77 -6.81 -1.23 20.42
CA GLN A 77 -7.20 -2.13 21.50
C GLN A 77 -6.55 -3.51 21.38
N GLY A 78 -6.17 -4.07 22.54
CA GLY A 78 -5.52 -5.38 22.64
C GLY A 78 -4.11 -5.32 22.08
N ARG A 79 -3.85 -6.07 21.00
CA ARG A 79 -2.59 -5.95 20.26
C ARG A 79 -2.71 -4.80 19.25
N PRO A 80 -1.98 -3.69 19.42
CA PRO A 80 -2.15 -2.51 18.58
C PRO A 80 -1.68 -2.76 17.14
N ILE A 81 -2.41 -2.20 16.18
CA ILE A 81 -2.00 -2.07 14.78
C ILE A 81 -1.71 -0.60 14.52
N THR A 82 -0.47 -0.26 14.20
CA THR A 82 -0.08 1.11 13.87
C THR A 82 -0.71 1.51 12.55
N VAL A 83 -1.37 2.67 12.51
CA VAL A 83 -1.98 3.19 11.28
C VAL A 83 -1.46 4.58 10.98
N ILE A 84 -1.04 4.77 9.74
CA ILE A 84 -0.61 6.03 9.16
C ILE A 84 -1.63 6.45 8.11
N THR A 85 -2.27 7.61 8.29
CA THR A 85 -3.17 8.19 7.30
C THR A 85 -2.93 9.68 7.13
N ARG A 86 -3.62 10.30 6.17
CA ARG A 86 -3.73 11.76 6.13
C ARG A 86 -4.49 12.28 7.34
N LEU A 87 -4.14 13.50 7.76
CA LEU A 87 -4.84 14.31 8.75
C LEU A 87 -5.26 15.61 8.06
N ARG A 88 -6.42 16.15 8.42
CA ARG A 88 -6.84 17.47 7.91
C ARG A 88 -6.11 18.57 8.66
N LEU A 89 -5.81 19.68 7.99
CA LEU A 89 -5.13 20.82 8.61
C LEU A 89 -6.00 21.56 9.65
N ASP A 90 -7.32 21.43 9.55
CA ASP A 90 -8.31 21.97 10.50
C ASP A 90 -8.70 20.97 11.60
N ALA A 91 -7.98 19.85 11.72
CA ALA A 91 -8.33 18.78 12.64
C ALA A 91 -8.32 19.23 14.12
N ALA A 92 -9.26 18.66 14.86
CA ALA A 92 -9.50 18.95 16.26
C ALA A 92 -8.49 18.32 17.23
N LEU A 93 -7.33 18.96 17.41
CA LEU A 93 -6.25 18.47 18.28
C LEU A 93 -6.28 19.11 19.67
N TYR A 94 -5.96 18.31 20.68
CA TYR A 94 -5.95 18.70 22.08
C TYR A 94 -4.68 18.20 22.76
N GLU A 95 -4.33 18.82 23.89
CA GLU A 95 -3.36 18.26 24.82
C GLU A 95 -3.87 16.94 25.41
N PRO A 96 -2.97 16.05 25.87
CA PRO A 96 -3.37 14.91 26.69
C PRO A 96 -4.22 15.35 27.88
N ALA A 97 -5.12 14.47 28.34
CA ALA A 97 -5.87 14.75 29.56
C ALA A 97 -4.91 14.89 30.75
N PRO A 98 -5.10 15.90 31.62
CA PRO A 98 -4.30 16.00 32.84
C PRO A 98 -4.55 14.77 33.73
N GLU A 99 -3.55 14.38 34.50
CA GLU A 99 -3.68 13.29 35.46
C GLU A 99 -4.79 13.58 36.47
N ARG A 100 -5.53 12.52 36.83
CA ARG A 100 -6.61 12.64 37.81
C ARG A 100 -6.01 12.88 39.19
N GLN A 101 -6.50 13.90 39.89
CA GLN A 101 -6.10 14.14 41.27
C GLN A 101 -6.88 13.25 42.24
N VAL A 102 -6.22 12.83 43.32
CA VAL A 102 -6.85 12.07 44.40
C VAL A 102 -7.96 12.91 45.04
N GLY A 103 -9.15 12.34 45.22
CA GLY A 103 -10.32 13.06 45.76
C GLY A 103 -11.11 13.90 44.73
N GLN A 104 -10.68 13.93 43.46
CA GLN A 104 -11.40 14.67 42.43
C GLN A 104 -12.80 14.08 42.18
N MET A 105 -13.83 14.87 42.50
CA MET A 105 -15.23 14.58 42.25
C MET A 105 -15.60 14.78 40.77
N GLY A 106 -16.47 13.92 40.26
CA GLY A 106 -16.98 14.00 38.89
C GLY A 106 -16.20 13.15 37.88
N ARG A 107 -16.62 13.25 36.61
CA ARG A 107 -16.06 12.47 35.50
C ARG A 107 -14.64 12.92 35.17
N THR A 108 -13.72 11.96 35.04
CA THR A 108 -12.35 12.22 34.60
C THR A 108 -12.33 12.92 33.24
N ARG A 109 -11.49 13.95 33.11
CA ARG A 109 -11.31 14.66 31.83
C ARG A 109 -10.77 13.69 30.78
N LEU A 110 -11.34 13.77 29.57
CA LEU A 110 -10.90 12.94 28.44
C LEU A 110 -9.86 13.63 27.56
N LYS A 111 -9.66 14.94 27.72
CA LYS A 111 -8.74 15.77 26.92
C LYS A 111 -8.27 16.98 27.72
N GLY A 112 -7.11 17.53 27.35
CA GLY A 112 -6.59 18.80 27.84
C GLY A 112 -7.08 19.99 27.01
N ASN A 113 -6.28 21.07 26.98
CA ASN A 113 -6.64 22.28 26.25
C ASN A 113 -6.63 22.05 24.75
N ARG A 114 -7.36 22.91 24.02
CA ARG A 114 -7.37 22.90 22.56
C ARG A 114 -6.02 23.38 22.04
N LEU A 115 -5.39 22.60 21.17
CA LEU A 115 -4.19 23.01 20.46
C LEU A 115 -4.55 23.89 19.24
N PRO A 116 -3.64 24.77 18.80
CA PRO A 116 -3.80 25.49 17.54
C PRO A 116 -4.08 24.54 16.37
N ASN A 117 -4.91 24.96 15.42
CA ASN A 117 -5.11 24.19 14.21
C ASN A 117 -3.80 24.12 13.42
N LEU A 118 -3.54 22.99 12.77
CA LEU A 118 -2.33 22.81 11.97
C LEU A 118 -2.23 23.85 10.85
N ALA A 119 -3.36 24.28 10.27
CA ALA A 119 -3.40 25.37 9.30
C ALA A 119 -2.79 26.68 9.83
N SER A 120 -2.98 26.99 11.10
CA SER A 120 -2.38 28.18 11.74
C SER A 120 -0.87 28.02 11.88
N LEU A 121 -0.39 26.82 12.27
CA LEU A 121 1.04 26.52 12.35
C LEU A 121 1.76 26.64 11.00
N VAL A 122 1.08 26.31 9.90
CA VAL A 122 1.65 26.43 8.55
C VAL A 122 2.00 27.87 8.19
N ASN A 123 1.18 28.83 8.66
CA ASN A 123 1.33 30.26 8.36
C ASN A 123 2.08 31.03 9.44
N ASP A 124 2.38 30.40 10.57
CA ASP A 124 3.07 31.03 11.69
C ASP A 124 4.58 31.18 11.37
N PRO A 125 5.11 32.43 11.32
CA PRO A 125 6.51 32.69 11.01
C PRO A 125 7.48 32.17 12.08
N THR A 126 7.01 31.91 13.30
CA THR A 126 7.83 31.38 14.39
C THR A 126 8.01 29.85 14.32
N THR A 127 7.26 29.18 13.45
CA THR A 127 7.32 27.73 13.28
C THR A 127 8.69 27.29 12.75
N ARG A 128 9.41 26.53 13.56
CA ARG A 128 10.74 25.99 13.21
C ARG A 128 10.63 24.70 12.42
N TRP A 129 10.74 24.81 11.10
CA TRP A 129 10.76 23.66 10.19
C TRP A 129 12.11 22.96 10.16
N GLN A 130 12.09 21.63 10.22
CA GLN A 130 13.28 20.80 10.02
C GLN A 130 13.36 20.35 8.56
N SER A 131 14.47 20.66 7.87
CA SER A 131 14.74 20.10 6.54
C SER A 131 15.21 18.65 6.66
N ILE A 132 14.63 17.77 5.84
CA ILE A 132 15.03 16.37 5.70
C ILE A 132 15.12 15.99 4.23
N ARG A 133 15.86 14.93 3.92
CA ARG A 133 15.89 14.31 2.59
C ARG A 133 15.18 12.97 2.65
N ALA A 134 14.02 12.87 2.02
CA ALA A 134 13.31 11.60 1.87
C ALA A 134 14.00 10.76 0.80
N HIS A 135 14.48 9.58 1.15
CA HIS A 135 15.30 8.77 0.24
C HIS A 135 14.56 8.37 -1.04
N ARG A 136 13.26 8.05 -0.92
CA ARG A 136 12.37 7.73 -2.04
C ARG A 136 11.15 8.63 -1.98
N TRP A 137 10.87 9.35 -3.07
CA TRP A 137 9.78 10.33 -3.16
C TRP A 137 9.13 10.33 -4.54
N TYR A 138 8.00 9.63 -4.72
CA TYR A 138 7.17 9.72 -5.94
C TYR A 138 7.96 9.85 -7.27
N GLY A 139 8.83 8.88 -7.58
CA GLY A 139 9.66 8.90 -8.79
C GLY A 139 10.96 9.71 -8.70
N GLU A 140 11.13 10.51 -7.65
CA GLU A 140 12.37 11.20 -7.30
C GLU A 140 13.12 10.46 -6.17
N LEU A 141 14.45 10.59 -6.15
CA LEU A 141 15.30 10.12 -5.06
C LEU A 141 15.82 11.32 -4.26
N ASN A 142 16.01 11.13 -2.94
CA ASN A 142 16.57 12.12 -2.03
C ASN A 142 15.88 13.50 -2.11
N ARG A 143 14.55 13.52 -2.20
CA ARG A 143 13.77 14.76 -2.26
C ARG A 143 13.87 15.51 -0.93
N GLU A 144 14.30 16.76 -0.98
CA GLU A 144 14.24 17.65 0.16
C GLU A 144 12.78 18.06 0.46
N VAL A 145 12.38 17.88 1.71
CA VAL A 145 11.11 18.39 2.26
C VAL A 145 11.36 18.97 3.64
N LYS A 146 10.45 19.86 4.08
CA LYS A 146 10.45 20.41 5.43
C LYS A 146 9.38 19.75 6.26
N ILE A 147 9.71 19.35 7.48
CA ILE A 147 8.77 18.72 8.40
C ILE A 147 8.73 19.40 9.77
N ILE A 148 7.58 19.31 10.41
CA ILE A 148 7.41 19.51 11.86
C ILE A 148 6.50 18.41 12.40
N SER A 149 6.67 18.02 13.65
CA SER A 149 5.88 16.96 14.24
C SER A 149 5.77 17.12 15.75
N GLN A 150 4.59 16.79 16.28
CA GLN A 150 4.36 16.66 17.71
C GLN A 150 3.34 15.54 17.98
N THR A 151 3.17 15.20 19.25
CA THR A 151 2.08 14.33 19.72
C THR A 151 0.89 15.18 20.14
N ALA A 152 -0.31 14.67 19.92
CA ALA A 152 -1.56 15.31 20.33
C ALA A 152 -2.65 14.26 20.57
N LEU A 153 -3.75 14.71 21.15
CA LEU A 153 -4.96 13.95 21.29
C LEU A 153 -6.00 14.39 20.25
N TRP A 154 -6.48 13.47 19.42
CA TRP A 154 -7.56 13.73 18.47
C TRP A 154 -8.89 13.27 19.06
N TYR A 155 -9.84 14.20 19.20
CA TYR A 155 -11.10 13.93 19.89
C TYR A 155 -12.27 14.69 19.29
N HIS A 156 -13.42 14.02 19.19
CA HIS A 156 -14.72 14.61 18.87
C HIS A 156 -15.73 14.15 19.92
N ALA A 157 -16.75 14.97 20.20
CA ALA A 157 -17.77 14.62 21.18
C ALA A 157 -18.46 13.28 20.81
N GLY A 158 -18.60 12.39 21.79
CA GLY A 158 -19.18 11.05 21.57
C GLY A 158 -18.21 10.01 21.02
N LEU A 159 -16.96 10.37 20.69
CA LEU A 159 -15.92 9.45 20.22
C LEU A 159 -14.83 9.27 21.28
N PRO A 160 -14.13 8.13 21.30
CA PRO A 160 -13.03 7.92 22.23
C PRO A 160 -11.85 8.86 21.92
N PRO A 161 -11.12 9.32 22.95
CA PRO A 161 -9.90 10.12 22.74
C PRO A 161 -8.81 9.25 22.10
N LEU A 162 -8.22 9.75 21.00
CA LEU A 162 -7.18 9.03 20.25
C LEU A 162 -5.85 9.77 20.32
N PRO A 163 -4.87 9.28 21.10
CA PRO A 163 -3.50 9.76 21.01
C PRO A 163 -2.92 9.49 19.62
N LEU A 164 -2.22 10.48 19.06
CA LEU A 164 -1.52 10.33 17.80
C LEU A 164 -0.26 11.21 17.75
N ARG A 165 0.67 10.82 16.89
CA ARG A 165 1.74 11.71 16.39
C ARG A 165 1.30 12.25 15.04
N TRP A 166 1.35 13.57 14.86
CA TRP A 166 1.09 14.20 13.56
C TRP A 166 2.40 14.69 12.96
N VAL A 167 2.48 14.71 11.63
CA VAL A 167 3.63 15.21 10.88
C VAL A 167 3.11 16.16 9.81
N LEU A 168 3.49 17.43 9.86
CA LEU A 168 3.28 18.37 8.76
C LEU A 168 4.45 18.28 7.80
N VAL A 169 4.16 18.27 6.51
CA VAL A 169 5.12 18.16 5.43
C VAL A 169 4.90 19.30 4.46
N ARG A 170 5.92 20.13 4.28
CA ARG A 170 5.94 21.28 3.38
C ARG A 170 6.97 21.06 2.29
N ASP A 171 6.61 21.37 1.04
CA ASP A 171 7.55 21.40 -0.06
C ASP A 171 8.28 22.75 -0.12
N PRO A 172 9.61 22.81 0.03
CA PRO A 172 10.36 24.05 -0.18
C PRO A 172 10.23 24.56 -1.62
N LYS A 173 10.01 23.67 -2.60
CA LYS A 173 9.90 24.03 -4.02
C LYS A 173 8.47 24.39 -4.46
N GLY A 174 7.48 24.27 -3.57
CA GLY A 174 6.08 24.59 -3.88
C GLY A 174 5.41 23.70 -4.94
N LYS A 175 5.95 22.52 -5.27
CA LYS A 175 5.33 21.59 -6.23
C LYS A 175 4.10 20.88 -5.66
N PHE A 176 3.94 20.84 -4.33
CA PHE A 176 2.75 20.34 -3.66
C PHE A 176 2.37 21.18 -2.44
N SER A 177 1.07 21.23 -2.14
CA SER A 177 0.54 21.93 -0.97
C SER A 177 0.95 21.23 0.33
N THR A 178 1.11 22.00 1.41
CA THR A 178 1.43 21.45 2.73
C THR A 178 0.39 20.41 3.15
N GLN A 179 0.87 19.25 3.60
CA GLN A 179 0.03 18.12 4.00
C GLN A 179 0.29 17.77 5.45
N ALA A 180 -0.72 17.23 6.12
CA ALA A 180 -0.56 16.60 7.43
C ALA A 180 -0.78 15.09 7.33
N LEU A 181 0.10 14.35 7.99
CA LEU A 181 0.00 12.94 8.24
C LEU A 181 -0.26 12.73 9.73
N ARG A 182 -0.82 11.57 10.07
CA ARG A 182 -0.95 11.11 11.45
C ARG A 182 -0.55 9.65 11.56
N CYS A 183 -0.04 9.30 12.73
CA CYS A 183 0.34 7.96 13.13
C CYS A 183 -0.26 7.67 14.51
N THR A 184 -0.89 6.51 14.67
CA THR A 184 -1.42 6.10 15.98
C THR A 184 -0.33 5.66 16.97
N ASP A 185 0.85 5.30 16.47
CA ASP A 185 2.04 5.06 17.28
C ASP A 185 2.76 6.38 17.56
N LEU A 186 2.86 6.72 18.84
CA LEU A 186 3.48 7.96 19.32
C LEU A 186 5.01 7.93 19.25
N LEU A 187 5.63 6.75 19.16
CA LEU A 187 7.08 6.58 19.20
C LEU A 187 7.68 6.58 17.80
N LEU A 188 6.91 6.19 16.77
CA LEU A 188 7.39 6.12 15.39
C LEU A 188 7.91 7.48 14.90
N SER A 189 9.13 7.52 14.36
CA SER A 189 9.77 8.79 14.03
C SER A 189 9.03 9.52 12.88
N PRO A 190 9.04 10.87 12.85
CA PRO A 190 8.40 11.63 11.78
C PRO A 190 8.89 11.27 10.37
N VAL A 191 10.19 10.94 10.24
CA VAL A 191 10.79 10.50 8.97
C VAL A 191 10.24 9.14 8.55
N GLN A 192 10.19 8.17 9.47
CA GLN A 192 9.61 6.84 9.18
C GLN A 192 8.13 6.92 8.79
N ILE A 193 7.36 7.80 9.45
CA ILE A 193 5.95 8.05 9.11
C ILE A 193 5.84 8.54 7.67
N LEU A 194 6.65 9.53 7.31
CA LEU A 194 6.67 10.11 5.98
C LEU A 194 7.06 9.08 4.91
N GLU A 195 8.19 8.39 5.10
CA GLU A 195 8.69 7.42 4.13
C GLU A 195 7.72 6.25 3.94
N SER A 196 7.11 5.77 5.02
CA SER A 196 6.06 4.75 4.94
C SER A 196 4.85 5.26 4.15
N PHE A 197 4.43 6.51 4.38
CA PHE A 197 3.28 7.08 3.68
C PHE A 197 3.52 7.26 2.18
N VAL A 198 4.72 7.71 1.79
CA VAL A 198 5.10 7.88 0.39
C VAL A 198 5.08 6.55 -0.38
N GLN A 199 5.49 5.46 0.26
CA GLN A 199 5.47 4.12 -0.35
C GLN A 199 4.05 3.63 -0.70
N ARG A 200 2.99 4.21 -0.11
CA ARG A 200 1.60 3.89 -0.47
C ARG A 200 1.33 4.01 -1.96
N TRP A 201 2.00 4.95 -2.66
CA TRP A 201 1.80 5.16 -4.10
C TRP A 201 2.10 3.91 -4.96
N GLN A 202 2.94 3.00 -4.47
CA GLN A 202 3.26 1.76 -5.18
C GLN A 202 2.02 0.87 -5.39
N LEU A 203 0.96 1.08 -4.60
CA LEU A 203 -0.34 0.46 -4.79
C LEU A 203 -1.00 0.88 -6.11
N GLU A 204 -0.90 2.16 -6.50
CA GLU A 204 -1.47 2.65 -7.77
C GLU A 204 -0.74 2.02 -8.97
N VAL A 205 0.58 1.87 -8.87
CA VAL A 205 1.39 1.18 -9.89
C VAL A 205 0.96 -0.28 -10.01
N THR A 206 0.73 -0.95 -8.88
CA THR A 206 0.25 -2.34 -8.89
C THR A 206 -1.11 -2.47 -9.57
N PHE A 207 -2.04 -1.54 -9.30
CA PHE A 207 -3.33 -1.55 -9.99
C PHE A 207 -3.18 -1.31 -11.49
N GLU A 208 -2.31 -0.40 -11.90
CA GLU A 208 -2.03 -0.17 -13.32
C GLU A 208 -1.50 -1.43 -14.01
N GLU A 209 -0.51 -2.09 -13.41
CA GLU A 209 0.10 -3.31 -13.96
C GLU A 209 -0.91 -4.47 -14.05
N VAL A 210 -1.75 -4.64 -13.02
CA VAL A 210 -2.80 -5.66 -12.99
C VAL A 210 -3.87 -5.40 -14.07
N ARG A 211 -4.20 -4.12 -14.33
CA ARG A 211 -5.12 -3.74 -15.41
C ARG A 211 -4.53 -3.98 -16.78
N ALA A 212 -3.32 -3.50 -17.01
CA ALA A 212 -2.64 -3.58 -18.28
C ALA A 212 -2.33 -5.03 -18.68
N HIS A 213 -1.89 -5.87 -17.74
CA HIS A 213 -1.29 -7.17 -18.06
C HIS A 213 -2.09 -8.39 -17.59
N LEU A 214 -3.00 -8.24 -16.61
CA LEU A 214 -3.75 -9.37 -16.05
C LEU A 214 -5.26 -9.31 -16.37
N GLY A 215 -5.72 -8.29 -17.11
CA GLY A 215 -7.08 -8.23 -17.61
C GLY A 215 -8.16 -8.09 -16.54
N VAL A 216 -7.87 -7.39 -15.42
CA VAL A 216 -8.82 -7.26 -14.32
C VAL A 216 -10.09 -6.47 -14.70
N GLU A 217 -9.98 -5.49 -15.60
CA GLU A 217 -11.11 -4.67 -16.09
C GLU A 217 -11.78 -5.24 -17.34
N THR A 218 -11.16 -6.21 -18.02
CA THR A 218 -11.68 -6.81 -19.27
C THR A 218 -12.42 -8.12 -19.04
N GLN A 219 -12.72 -8.45 -17.78
CA GLN A 219 -13.47 -9.65 -17.39
C GLN A 219 -14.90 -9.63 -17.94
N ARG A 220 -15.36 -10.77 -18.48
CA ARG A 220 -16.73 -10.97 -19.00
C ARG A 220 -17.52 -12.00 -18.20
N GLN A 221 -17.40 -11.95 -16.88
CA GLN A 221 -18.08 -12.88 -15.98
C GLN A 221 -19.55 -12.50 -15.80
N TRP A 222 -20.44 -13.50 -15.76
CA TRP A 222 -21.90 -13.31 -15.73
C TRP A 222 -22.53 -13.40 -14.34
N THR A 223 -21.75 -13.73 -13.30
CA THR A 223 -22.27 -13.90 -11.93
C THR A 223 -21.41 -13.21 -10.88
N ASP A 224 -22.05 -12.67 -9.83
CA ASP A 224 -21.38 -12.02 -8.70
C ASP A 224 -20.33 -12.95 -8.03
N LEU A 225 -20.65 -14.25 -7.92
CA LEU A 225 -19.75 -15.23 -7.32
C LEU A 225 -18.51 -15.50 -8.18
N ALA A 226 -18.62 -15.43 -9.51
CA ALA A 226 -17.45 -15.54 -10.37
C ALA A 226 -16.55 -14.30 -10.21
N ILE A 227 -17.13 -13.10 -10.22
CA ILE A 227 -16.41 -11.84 -10.01
C ILE A 227 -15.70 -11.86 -8.65
N ALA A 228 -16.39 -12.27 -7.60
CA ALA A 228 -15.85 -12.38 -6.24
C ALA A 228 -14.63 -13.30 -6.10
N ARG A 229 -14.46 -14.27 -7.02
CA ARG A 229 -13.30 -15.18 -7.04
C ARG A 229 -12.20 -14.68 -7.95
N THR A 230 -12.55 -14.20 -9.15
CA THR A 230 -11.57 -13.87 -10.18
C THR A 230 -10.78 -12.61 -9.84
N THR A 231 -11.41 -11.54 -9.33
CA THR A 231 -10.68 -10.29 -9.02
C THR A 231 -9.60 -10.49 -7.94
N PRO A 232 -9.88 -11.16 -6.79
CA PRO A 232 -8.83 -11.48 -5.84
C PRO A 232 -7.76 -12.41 -6.42
N ALA A 233 -8.13 -13.38 -7.27
CA ALA A 233 -7.18 -14.30 -7.88
C ALA A 233 -6.20 -13.58 -8.82
N LEU A 234 -6.65 -12.63 -9.65
CA LEU A 234 -5.77 -11.85 -10.51
C LEU A 234 -4.83 -10.93 -9.72
N LEU A 235 -5.33 -10.29 -8.67
CA LEU A 235 -4.48 -9.51 -7.76
C LEU A 235 -3.45 -10.40 -7.06
N GLY A 236 -3.84 -11.60 -6.64
CA GLY A 236 -2.91 -12.60 -6.08
C GLY A 236 -1.89 -13.09 -7.11
N LEU A 237 -2.29 -13.25 -8.37
CA LEU A 237 -1.42 -13.67 -9.47
C LEU A 237 -0.27 -12.67 -9.69
N PHE A 238 -0.52 -11.36 -9.56
CA PHE A 238 0.55 -10.36 -9.58
C PHE A 238 1.64 -10.66 -8.53
N SER A 239 1.23 -10.97 -7.30
CA SER A 239 2.17 -11.34 -6.23
C SER A 239 2.90 -12.63 -6.53
N LEU A 240 2.19 -13.66 -7.01
CA LEU A 240 2.80 -14.96 -7.34
C LEU A 240 3.85 -14.82 -8.45
N VAL A 241 3.52 -14.11 -9.53
CA VAL A 241 4.47 -13.83 -10.63
C VAL A 241 5.68 -13.07 -10.09
N THR A 242 5.47 -12.07 -9.25
CA THR A 242 6.58 -11.29 -8.67
C THR A 242 7.50 -12.15 -7.80
N LEU A 243 6.94 -13.04 -6.97
CA LEU A 243 7.72 -13.94 -6.12
C LEU A 243 8.45 -15.02 -6.94
N MET A 244 7.79 -15.59 -7.96
CA MET A 244 8.42 -16.57 -8.85
C MET A 244 9.57 -15.94 -9.64
N ALA A 245 9.39 -14.73 -10.17
CA ALA A 245 10.46 -13.99 -10.84
C ALA A 245 11.61 -13.66 -9.86
N HIS A 246 11.29 -13.28 -8.62
CA HIS A 246 12.29 -13.03 -7.59
C HIS A 246 13.17 -14.26 -7.33
N GLU A 247 12.57 -15.44 -7.11
CA GLU A 247 13.31 -16.69 -6.92
C GLU A 247 14.20 -17.02 -8.12
N ARG A 248 13.72 -16.81 -9.34
CA ARG A 248 14.49 -17.09 -10.57
C ARG A 248 15.69 -16.16 -10.73
N TRP A 249 15.51 -14.87 -10.47
CA TRP A 249 16.57 -13.88 -10.58
C TRP A 249 17.51 -13.82 -9.37
N GLN A 250 17.33 -14.67 -8.36
CA GLN A 250 18.37 -14.84 -7.33
C GLN A 250 19.64 -15.51 -7.91
N SER A 251 19.47 -16.36 -8.93
CA SER A 251 20.56 -17.15 -9.51
C SER A 251 21.09 -16.62 -10.84
N CYS A 252 20.46 -15.58 -11.41
CA CYS A 252 20.87 -14.98 -12.67
C CYS A 252 20.51 -13.49 -12.73
N GLU A 253 21.27 -12.72 -13.50
CA GLU A 253 20.92 -11.31 -13.71
C GLU A 253 19.56 -11.20 -14.43
N PRO A 254 18.65 -10.33 -13.94
CA PRO A 254 17.38 -10.08 -14.61
C PRO A 254 17.62 -9.58 -16.02
N TRP A 255 16.98 -10.23 -16.99
CA TRP A 255 16.98 -9.73 -18.35
C TRP A 255 15.85 -8.70 -18.54
N VAL A 256 16.18 -7.55 -19.13
CA VAL A 256 15.27 -6.42 -19.32
C VAL A 256 15.06 -6.18 -20.80
N ARG A 257 13.82 -6.24 -21.27
CA ARG A 257 13.49 -5.88 -22.65
C ARG A 257 13.53 -4.36 -22.81
N ARG A 258 14.33 -3.90 -23.77
CA ARG A 258 14.44 -2.48 -24.15
C ARG A 258 13.64 -2.20 -25.41
N ALA A 259 13.12 -0.99 -25.51
CA ALA A 259 12.49 -0.47 -26.73
C ALA A 259 13.38 0.60 -27.35
N ALA A 260 13.31 0.79 -28.67
CA ALA A 260 14.15 1.75 -29.37
C ALA A 260 13.98 3.20 -28.89
N TRP A 261 12.80 3.54 -28.35
CA TRP A 261 12.44 4.87 -27.85
C TRP A 261 12.47 5.00 -26.32
N TYR A 262 12.84 3.94 -25.59
CA TYR A 262 12.85 3.95 -24.12
C TYR A 262 13.97 3.06 -23.57
N ASP A 263 14.98 3.69 -22.97
CA ASP A 263 16.08 2.97 -22.32
C ASP A 263 15.69 2.57 -20.90
N LYS A 264 15.31 1.31 -20.77
CA LYS A 264 14.89 0.69 -19.52
C LYS A 264 16.08 -0.02 -18.88
N THR A 265 16.48 0.44 -17.70
CA THR A 265 17.65 -0.10 -16.97
C THR A 265 17.29 -1.11 -15.89
N LEU A 266 16.03 -1.15 -15.44
CA LEU A 266 15.56 -2.03 -14.37
C LEU A 266 14.32 -2.83 -14.83
N PRO A 267 14.14 -4.08 -14.38
CA PRO A 267 12.96 -4.86 -14.69
C PRO A 267 11.68 -4.26 -14.12
N THR A 268 10.57 -4.45 -14.83
CA THR A 268 9.20 -4.13 -14.40
C THR A 268 8.35 -5.41 -14.37
N PHE A 269 7.07 -5.27 -14.01
CA PHE A 269 6.19 -6.42 -13.87
C PHE A 269 6.02 -7.19 -15.19
N VAL A 270 6.01 -6.50 -16.35
CA VAL A 270 5.94 -7.17 -17.65
C VAL A 270 7.14 -8.10 -17.91
N ASP A 271 8.36 -7.74 -17.49
CA ASP A 271 9.52 -8.63 -17.66
C ASP A 271 9.43 -9.82 -16.70
N ALA A 272 8.96 -9.58 -15.46
CA ALA A 272 8.73 -10.65 -14.49
C ALA A 272 7.67 -11.64 -15.00
N LEU A 273 6.59 -11.13 -15.60
CA LEU A 273 5.54 -11.94 -16.22
C LEU A 273 6.08 -12.73 -17.42
N ALA A 274 6.89 -12.10 -18.27
CA ALA A 274 7.51 -12.76 -19.42
C ALA A 274 8.48 -13.88 -18.97
N GLU A 275 9.31 -13.65 -17.97
CA GLU A 275 10.23 -14.66 -17.42
C GLU A 275 9.47 -15.86 -16.84
N VAL A 276 8.42 -15.60 -16.04
CA VAL A 276 7.60 -16.67 -15.47
C VAL A 276 6.87 -17.46 -16.56
N ARG A 277 6.31 -16.80 -17.57
CA ARG A 277 5.70 -17.47 -18.74
C ARG A 277 6.70 -18.35 -19.46
N ARG A 278 7.89 -17.81 -19.77
CA ARG A 278 8.97 -18.56 -20.44
C ARG A 278 9.36 -19.81 -19.65
N ALA A 279 9.45 -19.69 -18.33
CA ALA A 279 9.75 -20.82 -17.46
C ALA A 279 8.65 -21.88 -17.48
N LEU A 280 7.38 -21.46 -17.37
CA LEU A 280 6.24 -22.38 -17.37
C LEU A 280 6.05 -23.08 -18.72
N TRP A 281 6.25 -22.39 -19.84
CA TRP A 281 6.11 -22.99 -21.18
C TRP A 281 7.20 -23.99 -21.52
N LYS A 282 8.36 -23.93 -20.84
CA LYS A 282 9.40 -24.96 -20.95
C LYS A 282 9.03 -26.25 -20.23
N VAL A 283 8.06 -26.23 -19.32
CA VAL A 283 7.60 -27.43 -18.62
C VAL A 283 6.80 -28.29 -19.59
N PRO A 284 7.25 -29.51 -19.91
CA PRO A 284 6.52 -30.40 -20.81
C PRO A 284 5.25 -30.91 -20.10
N THR A 285 4.09 -30.36 -20.44
CA THR A 285 2.79 -30.84 -19.94
C THR A 285 2.27 -32.03 -20.73
N PHE A 286 2.57 -32.12 -22.03
CA PHE A 286 2.22 -33.25 -22.89
C PHE A 286 3.39 -33.59 -23.84
N ARG A 287 4.08 -34.70 -23.58
CA ARG A 287 5.04 -35.30 -24.53
C ARG A 287 4.41 -36.54 -25.16
N MET A 288 4.00 -36.42 -26.41
CA MET A 288 3.47 -37.52 -27.22
C MET A 288 4.55 -38.17 -28.10
N SER A 289 5.78 -37.65 -28.08
CA SER A 289 6.91 -38.11 -28.91
C SER A 289 8.09 -38.60 -28.09
N ALA A 290 8.85 -39.55 -28.64
CA ALA A 290 10.01 -40.14 -28.00
C ALA A 290 11.15 -39.11 -27.81
N PRO A 291 11.92 -39.21 -26.70
CA PRO A 291 13.09 -38.37 -26.49
C PRO A 291 14.24 -38.80 -27.41
N GLY A 292 14.38 -38.11 -28.53
CA GLY A 292 15.46 -38.31 -29.51
C GLY A 292 15.06 -37.65 -30.83
N ARG A 293 15.80 -36.65 -31.28
CA ARG A 293 15.55 -36.03 -32.59
C ARG A 293 16.55 -36.61 -33.59
N GLU A 294 16.04 -37.31 -34.60
CA GLU A 294 16.83 -37.62 -35.80
C GLU A 294 17.06 -36.36 -36.66
N MET A 295 16.23 -35.31 -36.52
CA MET A 295 16.35 -34.05 -37.27
C MET A 295 15.69 -32.86 -36.54
N VAL A 296 16.26 -31.65 -36.67
CA VAL A 296 15.68 -30.38 -36.20
C VAL A 296 15.12 -29.61 -37.41
N GLN A 297 13.80 -29.64 -37.61
CA GLN A 297 13.15 -28.98 -38.76
C GLN A 297 13.05 -27.45 -38.64
N VAL A 298 12.96 -26.93 -37.41
CA VAL A 298 12.86 -25.50 -37.13
C VAL A 298 14.09 -25.06 -36.34
N PRO A 299 14.86 -24.06 -36.81
CA PRO A 299 16.01 -23.55 -36.09
C PRO A 299 15.63 -23.14 -34.67
N LEU A 300 16.43 -23.56 -33.69
CA LEU A 300 16.16 -23.28 -32.27
C LEU A 300 16.08 -21.77 -32.02
N ASP A 301 16.97 -21.00 -32.63
CA ASP A 301 17.04 -19.54 -32.53
C ASP A 301 15.73 -18.87 -32.97
N LEU A 302 15.07 -19.42 -33.99
CA LEU A 302 13.77 -18.91 -34.45
C LEU A 302 12.69 -19.19 -33.41
N ILE A 303 12.65 -20.41 -32.86
CA ILE A 303 11.71 -20.77 -31.79
C ILE A 303 11.94 -19.89 -30.56
N GLU A 304 13.20 -19.65 -30.18
CA GLU A 304 13.54 -18.81 -29.03
C GLU A 304 13.08 -17.37 -29.21
N ARG A 305 13.27 -16.78 -30.40
CA ARG A 305 12.78 -15.43 -30.71
C ARG A 305 11.25 -15.34 -30.68
N LEU A 306 10.56 -16.35 -31.22
CA LEU A 306 9.09 -16.39 -31.20
C LEU A 306 8.55 -16.58 -29.78
N ALA A 307 9.14 -17.50 -29.01
CA ALA A 307 8.78 -17.73 -27.61
C ALA A 307 9.00 -16.45 -26.79
N ASP A 308 10.11 -15.75 -27.01
CA ASP A 308 10.39 -14.48 -26.37
C ASP A 308 9.35 -13.41 -26.70
N ALA A 309 9.03 -13.21 -27.98
CA ALA A 309 8.01 -12.27 -28.40
C ALA A 309 6.64 -12.57 -27.77
N LEU A 310 6.25 -13.85 -27.73
CA LEU A 310 4.99 -14.31 -27.14
C LEU A 310 4.93 -14.09 -25.63
N CYS A 311 6.04 -14.24 -24.89
CA CYS A 311 6.06 -14.05 -23.44
C CYS A 311 5.60 -12.64 -23.03
N TYR A 312 5.89 -11.62 -23.85
CA TYR A 312 5.49 -10.23 -23.63
C TYR A 312 4.13 -9.84 -24.23
N ALA A 313 3.64 -10.58 -25.23
CA ALA A 313 2.40 -10.25 -25.94
C ALA A 313 1.15 -10.97 -25.37
N ALA A 314 1.35 -12.12 -24.71
CA ALA A 314 0.28 -12.99 -24.22
C ALA A 314 -0.53 -12.42 -23.04
#